data_AF-A0A6J8A3U9-F1
#
_entry.id   AF-A0A6J8A3U9-F1
#
_cell.length_a   1.000
_cell.length_b   1.000
_cell.length_c   1.000
_cell.angle_alpha   90.00
_cell.angle_beta   90.00
_cell.angle_gamma   90.00
#
_symmetry.space_group_name_H-M   'P 1'
#
loop_
_entity.id
_entity.type
_entity.pdbx_description
1 polymer ?
#
loop_
_entity_poly.entity_id
_entity_poly.type
_entity_poly.pdbx_seq_one_letter_code
_entity_poly.pdbx_strand_id
1 'polypeptide(L)'
;MIVRKSLGCAPPRLQRMLLRLQKYDFSLKYIPGKDLIVPDMLSRAPIKINTNNEVENDIECFVNMVIRNTSMSDRNLEQITEETSKDDTLQTLTRLIIDGWPDGKNEVPKEVFEYWNFRDELSNVNGIILKGEKIINPTSMRKNMLNKLHEGHLGIEKTRKLARDSIFWPGINAQITDFISKCSVYLESRRSNTKEPMAESETPELPWMTVGTDIFIGTITIT
;
A
#
# COMPACT_ATOMS: atom_id res chain seq x y z
N MET A 1 -8.63 18.52 -2.50
CA MET A 1 -10.08 18.49 -2.79
C MET A 1 -10.48 17.03 -2.96
N ILE A 2 -11.48 16.53 -2.21
CA ILE A 2 -11.79 15.10 -2.05
C ILE A 2 -11.99 14.38 -3.40
N VAL A 3 -12.63 15.03 -4.37
CA VAL A 3 -12.91 14.49 -5.72
C VAL A 3 -11.67 14.42 -6.62
N ARG A 4 -10.61 15.17 -6.31
CA ARG A 4 -9.36 15.17 -7.10
C ARG A 4 -8.39 14.05 -6.70
N LYS A 5 -8.65 13.34 -5.60
CA LYS A 5 -7.85 12.18 -5.19
C LYS A 5 -8.22 10.99 -6.08
N SER A 6 -7.23 10.14 -6.39
CA SER A 6 -7.49 8.85 -7.04
C SER A 6 -8.49 8.03 -6.23
N LEU A 7 -9.39 7.31 -6.90
CA LEU A 7 -10.40 6.48 -6.27
C LEU A 7 -9.75 5.53 -5.25
N GLY A 8 -8.67 4.84 -5.63
CA GLY A 8 -7.95 3.90 -4.76
C GLY A 8 -7.36 4.48 -3.46
N CYS A 9 -7.29 5.81 -3.33
CA CYS A 9 -6.82 6.48 -2.12
C CYS A 9 -7.96 6.96 -1.20
N ALA A 10 -9.20 6.96 -1.69
CA ALA A 10 -10.34 7.31 -0.85
C ALA A 10 -10.74 6.12 0.03
N PRO A 11 -11.26 6.36 1.25
CA PRO A 11 -11.91 5.32 2.04
C PRO A 11 -13.02 4.61 1.25
N PRO A 12 -13.31 3.32 1.52
CA PRO A 12 -14.33 2.55 0.82
C PRO A 12 -15.70 3.25 0.71
N ARG A 13 -16.11 3.94 1.78
CA ARG A 13 -17.35 4.73 1.82
C ARG A 13 -17.33 5.89 0.82
N LEU A 14 -16.23 6.62 0.73
CA LEU A 14 -16.06 7.75 -0.20
C LEU A 14 -15.85 7.27 -1.64
N GLN A 15 -15.13 6.16 -1.86
CA GLN A 15 -14.99 5.54 -3.18
C GLN A 15 -16.34 5.25 -3.81
N ARG A 16 -17.25 4.65 -3.05
CA ARG A 16 -18.61 4.39 -3.53
C ARG A 16 -19.39 5.65 -3.83
N MET A 17 -19.32 6.64 -2.93
CA MET A 17 -20.00 7.90 -3.17
C MET A 17 -19.52 8.51 -4.48
N LEU A 18 -18.21 8.50 -4.73
CA LEU A 18 -17.61 8.95 -5.98
C LEU A 18 -18.07 8.11 -7.19
N LEU A 19 -18.08 6.77 -7.10
CA LEU A 19 -18.58 5.88 -8.16
C LEU A 19 -20.06 6.14 -8.50
N ARG A 20 -20.92 6.31 -7.48
CA ARG A 20 -22.35 6.63 -7.70
C ARG A 20 -22.55 8.00 -8.34
N LEU A 21 -21.63 8.93 -8.09
CA LEU A 21 -21.66 10.28 -8.65
C LEU A 21 -21.04 10.37 -10.05
N GLN A 22 -20.32 9.35 -10.54
CA GLN A 22 -19.71 9.36 -11.89
C GLN A 22 -20.71 9.54 -13.03
N LYS A 23 -21.99 9.18 -12.82
CA LYS A 23 -23.06 9.35 -13.81
C LYS A 23 -23.59 10.78 -13.92
N TYR A 24 -23.11 11.70 -13.08
CA TYR A 24 -23.55 13.09 -13.04
C TYR A 24 -22.37 14.03 -13.24
N ASP A 25 -22.59 15.12 -13.96
CA ASP A 25 -21.67 16.26 -13.96
C ASP A 25 -21.99 17.15 -12.76
N PHE A 26 -21.08 17.22 -11.79
CA PHE A 26 -21.28 18.00 -10.56
C PHE A 26 -20.07 18.87 -10.23
N SER A 27 -20.32 19.96 -9.50
CA SER A 27 -19.27 20.83 -8.96
C SER A 27 -19.27 20.76 -7.44
N LEU A 28 -18.17 20.28 -6.84
CA LEU A 28 -18.04 20.23 -5.38
C LEU A 28 -17.60 21.60 -4.84
N LYS A 29 -18.45 22.24 -4.02
CA LYS A 29 -18.12 23.45 -3.27
C LYS A 29 -18.14 23.15 -1.78
N TYR A 30 -17.05 23.47 -1.08
CA TYR A 30 -17.03 23.45 0.38
C TYR A 30 -17.75 24.70 0.89
N ILE A 31 -18.72 24.51 1.78
CA ILE A 31 -19.43 25.59 2.44
C ILE A 31 -19.14 25.48 3.95
N PRO A 32 -18.53 26.50 4.58
CA PRO A 32 -18.29 26.51 6.02
C PRO A 32 -19.60 26.36 6.79
N GLY A 33 -19.59 25.63 7.92
CA GLY A 33 -20.81 25.33 8.69
C GLY A 33 -21.61 26.56 9.15
N LYS A 34 -20.97 27.72 9.30
CA LYS A 34 -21.63 28.98 9.68
C LYS A 34 -22.56 29.53 8.58
N ASP A 35 -22.18 29.34 7.33
CA ASP A 35 -22.93 29.77 6.15
C ASP A 35 -23.91 28.70 5.67
N LEU A 36 -23.84 27.54 6.32
CA LEU A 36 -24.61 26.36 6.01
C LEU A 36 -25.90 26.38 6.85
N ILE A 37 -26.82 27.29 6.48
CA ILE A 37 -28.04 27.62 7.24
C ILE A 37 -29.16 26.56 7.09
N VAL A 38 -29.24 25.90 5.93
CA VAL A 38 -30.33 24.96 5.55
C VAL A 38 -29.91 23.49 5.30
N PRO A 39 -28.67 23.04 5.58
CA PRO A 39 -28.06 21.92 4.87
C PRO A 39 -28.63 20.54 5.15
N ASP A 40 -29.39 20.36 6.23
CA ASP A 40 -29.46 19.06 6.86
C ASP A 40 -30.87 18.56 7.17
N MET A 41 -31.92 19.32 6.87
CA MET A 41 -33.28 18.88 7.24
C MET A 41 -33.73 17.64 6.45
N LEU A 42 -33.36 17.49 5.18
CA LEU A 42 -33.79 16.35 4.36
C LEU A 42 -32.82 15.16 4.45
N SER A 43 -31.53 15.38 4.67
CA SER A 43 -30.54 14.31 4.89
C SER A 43 -30.61 13.71 6.29
N ARG A 44 -31.06 14.47 7.30
CA ARG A 44 -31.24 13.99 8.68
C ARG A 44 -32.68 13.71 9.07
N ALA A 45 -33.67 13.97 8.22
CA ALA A 45 -35.02 13.48 8.48
C ALA A 45 -34.94 11.95 8.53
N PRO A 46 -35.05 11.33 9.73
CA PRO A 46 -34.95 9.90 9.84
C PRO A 46 -36.23 9.34 9.23
N ILE A 47 -36.15 8.91 7.99
CA ILE A 47 -37.23 8.20 7.33
C ILE A 47 -37.32 6.83 8.03
N LYS A 48 -38.43 6.58 8.73
CA LYS A 48 -38.74 5.27 9.35
C LYS A 48 -39.08 4.21 8.29
N ILE A 49 -38.29 4.10 7.23
CA ILE A 49 -38.39 2.99 6.28
C ILE A 49 -37.32 1.98 6.72
N ASN A 50 -37.70 0.72 6.82
CA ASN A 50 -36.82 -0.44 7.00
C ASN A 50 -35.88 -0.61 5.77
N THR A 51 -35.04 0.37 5.45
CA THR A 51 -33.97 0.27 4.43
C THR A 51 -32.66 -0.30 5.00
N ASN A 52 -32.72 -0.99 6.15
CA ASN A 52 -31.55 -1.40 6.93
C ASN A 52 -30.69 -2.49 6.30
N ASN A 53 -30.89 -2.87 5.04
CA ASN A 53 -30.12 -3.95 4.43
C ASN A 53 -29.38 -3.53 3.16
N GLU A 54 -29.93 -2.70 2.26
CA GLU A 54 -29.30 -2.53 0.94
C GLU A 54 -28.00 -1.71 0.96
N VAL A 55 -27.98 -0.57 1.67
CA VAL A 55 -26.76 0.27 1.73
C VAL A 55 -25.67 -0.41 2.54
N GLU A 56 -26.04 -1.07 3.64
CA GLU A 56 -25.14 -1.80 4.53
C GLU A 56 -24.60 -3.06 3.85
N ASN A 57 -25.46 -3.86 3.20
CA ASN A 57 -25.05 -5.00 2.37
C ASN A 57 -24.16 -4.56 1.22
N ASP A 58 -24.44 -3.43 0.57
CA ASP A 58 -23.55 -2.92 -0.47
C ASP A 58 -22.17 -2.59 0.15
N ILE A 59 -22.11 -1.99 1.37
CA ILE A 59 -20.86 -1.62 2.11
C ILE A 59 -20.05 -2.87 2.33
N GLU A 60 -20.70 -3.88 2.90
CA GLU A 60 -20.14 -5.18 3.15
C GLU A 60 -19.69 -5.87 1.85
N CYS A 61 -20.45 -5.79 0.76
CA CYS A 61 -20.13 -6.41 -0.52
C CYS A 61 -18.90 -5.78 -1.20
N PHE A 62 -18.78 -4.45 -1.18
CA PHE A 62 -17.59 -3.75 -1.72
C PHE A 62 -16.35 -4.02 -0.86
N VAL A 63 -16.50 -4.02 0.46
CA VAL A 63 -15.37 -4.35 1.33
C VAL A 63 -14.98 -5.81 1.17
N ASN A 64 -15.94 -6.73 1.08
CA ASN A 64 -15.69 -8.12 0.73
C ASN A 64 -15.02 -8.26 -0.64
N MET A 65 -15.34 -7.40 -1.61
CA MET A 65 -14.65 -7.36 -2.90
C MET A 65 -13.19 -6.90 -2.76
N VAL A 66 -12.92 -5.84 -1.99
CA VAL A 66 -11.54 -5.39 -1.71
C VAL A 66 -10.75 -6.47 -0.98
N ILE A 67 -11.34 -7.07 0.05
CA ILE A 67 -10.77 -8.14 0.86
C ILE A 67 -10.52 -9.39 0.00
N ARG A 68 -11.42 -9.78 -0.90
CA ARG A 68 -11.24 -10.92 -1.82
C ARG A 68 -10.23 -10.64 -2.94
N ASN A 69 -10.10 -9.39 -3.36
CA ASN A 69 -9.11 -8.99 -4.37
C ASN A 69 -7.70 -8.94 -3.79
N THR A 70 -7.54 -8.59 -2.52
CA THR A 70 -6.32 -8.96 -1.78
C THR A 70 -6.30 -10.47 -1.69
N SER A 71 -5.36 -11.11 -2.38
CA SER A 71 -5.18 -12.56 -2.46
C SER A 71 -4.77 -13.19 -1.10
N MET A 72 -5.60 -13.02 -0.08
CA MET A 72 -5.46 -13.54 1.27
C MET A 72 -6.58 -14.56 1.52
N SER A 73 -6.20 -15.76 1.98
CA SER A 73 -7.17 -16.77 2.40
C SER A 73 -7.97 -16.30 3.61
N ASP A 74 -9.24 -16.74 3.74
CA ASP A 74 -10.13 -16.40 4.86
C ASP A 74 -9.48 -16.64 6.24
N ARG A 75 -8.70 -17.72 6.38
CA ARG A 75 -7.92 -18.02 7.60
C ARG A 75 -6.92 -16.92 7.98
N ASN A 76 -6.30 -16.24 7.01
CA ASN A 76 -5.38 -15.15 7.33
C ASN A 76 -6.14 -13.92 7.82
N LEU A 77 -7.38 -13.70 7.36
CA LEU A 77 -8.21 -12.59 7.80
C LEU A 77 -8.68 -12.78 9.24
N GLU A 78 -9.09 -14.00 9.60
CA GLU A 78 -9.42 -14.37 10.98
C GLU A 78 -8.21 -14.19 11.91
N GLN A 79 -7.01 -14.57 11.46
CA GLN A 79 -5.79 -14.30 12.23
C GLN A 79 -5.50 -12.81 12.36
N ILE A 80 -5.73 -12.02 11.31
CA ILE A 80 -5.55 -10.57 11.37
C ILE A 80 -6.51 -9.95 12.37
N THR A 81 -7.79 -10.35 12.38
CA THR A 81 -8.76 -9.81 13.36
C THR A 81 -8.39 -10.19 14.78
N GLU A 82 -8.02 -11.45 15.02
CA GLU A 82 -7.59 -11.93 16.33
C GLU A 82 -6.34 -11.18 16.82
N GLU A 83 -5.31 -11.07 15.99
CA GLU A 83 -4.07 -10.38 16.35
C GLU A 83 -4.27 -8.85 16.47
N THR A 84 -5.18 -8.27 15.68
CA THR A 84 -5.58 -6.85 15.83
C THR A 84 -6.25 -6.61 17.18
N SER A 85 -7.04 -7.57 17.66
CA SER A 85 -7.64 -7.50 18.99
C SER A 85 -6.64 -7.70 20.13
N LYS A 86 -5.41 -8.15 19.86
CA LYS A 86 -4.34 -8.25 20.87
C LYS A 86 -3.38 -7.05 20.83
N ASP A 87 -3.33 -6.32 19.71
CA ASP A 87 -2.41 -5.20 19.52
C ASP A 87 -3.01 -3.89 20.06
N ASP A 88 -2.50 -3.45 21.22
CA ASP A 88 -2.95 -2.23 21.92
C ASP A 88 -2.93 -0.98 21.02
N THR A 89 -1.95 -0.89 20.11
CA THR A 89 -1.81 0.26 19.20
C THR A 89 -2.94 0.30 18.18
N LEU A 90 -3.32 -0.87 17.64
CA LEU A 90 -4.40 -0.98 16.65
C LEU A 90 -5.78 -0.94 17.30
N GLN A 91 -5.93 -1.38 18.55
CA GLN A 91 -7.15 -1.15 19.32
C GLN A 91 -7.40 0.35 19.53
N THR A 92 -6.37 1.09 19.94
CA THR A 92 -6.47 2.54 20.13
C THR A 92 -6.79 3.24 18.81
N LEU A 93 -6.14 2.81 17.71
CA LEU A 93 -6.45 3.29 16.37
C LEU A 93 -7.90 3.00 15.96
N THR A 94 -8.41 1.81 16.27
CA THR A 94 -9.80 1.43 16.00
C THR A 94 -10.79 2.35 16.71
N ARG A 95 -10.56 2.65 17.99
CA ARG A 95 -11.40 3.60 18.74
C ARG A 95 -11.38 4.98 18.09
N LEU A 96 -10.21 5.51 17.72
CA LEU A 96 -10.10 6.80 17.04
C LEU A 96 -10.80 6.84 15.67
N ILE A 97 -10.83 5.71 14.94
CA ILE A 97 -11.54 5.62 13.66
C ILE A 97 -13.07 5.65 13.87
N ILE A 98 -13.57 5.03 14.94
CA ILE A 98 -15.01 4.92 15.25
C ILE A 98 -15.53 6.20 15.94
N ASP A 99 -14.85 6.63 17.00
CA ASP A 99 -15.24 7.76 17.85
C ASP A 99 -14.89 9.12 17.23
N GLY A 100 -13.93 9.12 16.30
CA GLY A 100 -13.43 10.31 15.63
C GLY A 100 -12.03 10.70 16.08
N TRP A 101 -11.32 11.40 15.19
CA TRP A 101 -9.99 11.92 15.46
C TRP A 101 -10.07 13.27 16.18
N PRO A 102 -9.17 13.57 17.14
CA PRO A 102 -9.09 14.90 17.74
C PRO A 102 -8.69 15.95 16.70
N ASP A 103 -8.96 17.22 16.97
CA ASP A 103 -8.63 18.32 16.06
C ASP A 103 -7.12 18.61 16.02
N GLY A 104 -6.46 18.43 17.16
CA GLY A 104 -5.03 18.70 17.35
C GLY A 104 -4.17 17.45 17.25
N LYS A 105 -3.08 17.51 16.46
CA LYS A 105 -2.09 16.42 16.39
C LYS A 105 -1.46 16.08 17.74
N ASN A 106 -1.38 17.05 18.65
CA ASN A 106 -0.75 16.90 19.97
C ASN A 106 -1.64 16.14 20.97
N GLU A 107 -2.93 16.00 20.68
CA GLU A 107 -3.90 15.28 21.52
C GLU A 107 -3.99 13.79 21.16
N VAL A 108 -3.35 13.40 20.05
CA VAL A 108 -3.31 12.01 19.58
C VAL A 108 -2.35 11.21 20.46
N PRO A 109 -2.76 10.02 20.94
CA PRO A 109 -1.86 9.09 21.61
C PRO A 109 -0.58 8.84 20.82
N LYS A 110 0.58 8.87 21.50
CA LYS A 110 1.90 8.74 20.86
C LYS A 110 2.03 7.46 20.03
N GLU A 111 1.39 6.39 20.46
CA GLU A 111 1.37 5.08 19.80
C GLU A 111 0.75 5.13 18.39
N VAL A 112 -0.25 5.99 18.19
CA VAL A 112 -1.02 6.09 16.94
C VAL A 112 -0.62 7.33 16.13
N PHE A 113 0.33 8.11 16.63
CA PHE A 113 0.78 9.37 16.02
C PHE A 113 1.25 9.20 14.58
N GLU A 114 1.87 8.06 14.24
CA GLU A 114 2.34 7.75 12.89
C GLU A 114 1.20 7.62 11.87
N TYR A 115 -0.02 7.33 12.33
CA TYR A 115 -1.20 7.16 11.50
C TYR A 115 -1.97 8.47 11.24
N TRP A 116 -1.64 9.55 11.95
CA TRP A 116 -2.33 10.85 11.84
C TRP A 116 -2.41 11.39 10.41
N ASN A 117 -1.32 11.25 9.65
CA ASN A 117 -1.24 11.73 8.27
C ASN A 117 -2.15 10.93 7.32
N PHE A 118 -2.62 9.77 7.75
CA PHE A 118 -3.46 8.87 6.97
C PHE A 118 -4.90 8.81 7.48
N ARG A 119 -5.26 9.54 8.54
CA ARG A 119 -6.59 9.48 9.18
C ARG A 119 -7.78 9.55 8.22
N ASP A 120 -7.68 10.39 7.18
CA ASP A 120 -8.74 10.58 6.17
C ASP A 120 -8.88 9.39 5.21
N GLU A 121 -7.94 8.45 5.23
CA GLU A 121 -7.86 7.25 4.37
C GLU A 121 -8.11 5.96 5.15
N LEU A 122 -8.26 6.06 6.49
CA LEU A 122 -8.42 4.92 7.37
C LEU A 122 -9.89 4.55 7.56
N SER A 123 -10.17 3.25 7.56
CA SER A 123 -11.49 2.70 7.85
C SER A 123 -11.37 1.39 8.60
N ASN A 124 -12.27 1.12 9.53
CA ASN A 124 -12.40 -0.18 10.18
C ASN A 124 -13.58 -0.93 9.55
N VAL A 125 -13.37 -2.19 9.16
CA VAL A 125 -14.42 -3.08 8.71
C VAL A 125 -14.23 -4.47 9.32
N ASN A 126 -15.23 -4.96 10.06
CA ASN A 126 -15.23 -6.29 10.68
C ASN A 126 -13.97 -6.58 11.53
N GLY A 127 -13.43 -5.55 12.21
CA GLY A 127 -12.22 -5.67 13.03
C GLY A 127 -10.91 -5.60 12.24
N ILE A 128 -10.96 -5.36 10.93
CA ILE A 128 -9.80 -5.16 10.06
C ILE A 128 -9.67 -3.67 9.76
N ILE A 129 -8.48 -3.13 9.98
CA ILE A 129 -8.18 -1.74 9.67
C ILE A 129 -7.60 -1.67 8.24
N LEU A 130 -8.22 -0.83 7.40
CA LEU A 130 -7.82 -0.60 6.03
C LEU A 130 -7.32 0.84 5.86
N LYS A 131 -6.30 1.03 5.03
CA LYS A 131 -5.89 2.31 4.47
C LYS A 131 -6.19 2.32 2.97
N GLY A 132 -7.31 2.95 2.58
CA GLY A 132 -7.88 2.77 1.25
C GLY A 132 -8.20 1.29 1.02
N GLU A 133 -7.48 0.66 0.10
CA GLU A 133 -7.63 -0.77 -0.24
C GLU A 133 -6.61 -1.69 0.46
N LYS A 134 -5.71 -1.14 1.28
CA LYS A 134 -4.59 -1.88 1.87
C LYS A 134 -4.87 -2.28 3.31
N ILE A 135 -4.54 -3.51 3.67
CA ILE A 135 -4.73 -4.01 5.03
C ILE A 135 -3.61 -3.51 5.94
N ILE A 136 -3.98 -3.02 7.13
CA ILE A 136 -3.02 -2.70 8.18
C ILE A 136 -2.77 -3.95 9.04
N ASN A 137 -1.53 -4.43 9.02
CA ASN A 137 -1.16 -5.66 9.71
C ASN A 137 -0.68 -5.39 11.15
N PRO A 138 -1.16 -6.18 12.14
CA PRO A 138 -0.65 -6.21 13.50
C PRO A 138 0.84 -6.45 13.56
N THR A 139 1.48 -5.88 14.59
CA THR A 139 2.94 -5.98 14.80
C THR A 139 3.45 -7.41 14.81
N SER A 140 2.71 -8.34 15.44
CA SER A 140 3.01 -9.78 15.50
C SER A 140 3.08 -10.44 14.12
N MET A 141 2.24 -10.00 13.18
CA MET A 141 2.13 -10.61 11.84
C MET A 141 3.11 -10.02 10.81
N ARG A 142 3.68 -8.83 11.07
CA ARG A 142 4.54 -8.11 10.10
C ARG A 142 5.69 -8.98 9.59
N LYS A 143 6.35 -9.74 10.47
CA LYS A 143 7.46 -10.63 10.07
C LYS A 143 7.00 -11.73 9.11
N ASN A 144 5.85 -12.34 9.38
CA ASN A 144 5.26 -13.35 8.50
C ASN A 144 4.90 -12.73 7.14
N MET A 145 4.29 -11.55 7.13
CA MET A 145 3.96 -10.86 5.88
C MET A 145 5.19 -10.47 5.07
N LEU A 146 6.29 -10.04 5.70
CA LEU A 146 7.55 -9.77 5.02
C LEU A 146 8.12 -11.04 4.36
N ASN A 147 8.06 -12.20 5.05
CA ASN A 147 8.46 -13.48 4.46
C ASN A 147 7.61 -13.80 3.21
N LYS A 148 6.29 -13.65 3.29
CA LYS A 148 5.38 -13.89 2.15
C LYS A 148 5.66 -12.94 0.98
N LEU A 149 5.88 -11.66 1.24
CA LEU A 149 6.19 -10.68 0.19
C LEU A 149 7.54 -10.94 -0.50
N HIS A 150 8.49 -11.53 0.23
CA HIS A 150 9.81 -11.89 -0.27
C HIS A 150 9.88 -13.35 -0.77
N GLU A 151 8.75 -14.06 -0.84
CA GLU A 151 8.69 -15.40 -1.40
C GLU A 151 9.24 -15.40 -2.84
N GLY A 152 10.11 -16.36 -3.15
CA GLY A 152 10.85 -16.38 -4.41
C GLY A 152 12.04 -15.41 -4.51
N HIS A 153 12.49 -14.85 -3.37
CA HIS A 153 13.69 -14.00 -3.27
C HIS A 153 13.69 -12.78 -4.20
N LEU A 154 12.51 -12.17 -4.32
CA LEU A 154 12.29 -10.98 -5.13
C LEU A 154 13.16 -9.80 -4.64
N GLY A 155 13.65 -9.01 -5.58
CA GLY A 155 14.39 -7.79 -5.26
C GLY A 155 13.53 -6.69 -4.65
N ILE A 156 14.20 -5.73 -4.01
CA ILE A 156 13.59 -4.67 -3.17
C ILE A 156 12.42 -3.96 -3.87
N GLU A 157 12.60 -3.54 -5.11
CA GLU A 157 11.55 -2.77 -5.82
C GLU A 157 10.32 -3.61 -6.16
N LYS A 158 10.49 -4.90 -6.47
CA LYS A 158 9.37 -5.82 -6.71
C LYS A 158 8.61 -6.08 -5.41
N THR A 159 9.31 -6.37 -4.32
CA THR A 159 8.69 -6.58 -3.00
C THR A 159 7.96 -5.33 -2.51
N ARG A 160 8.54 -4.14 -2.68
CA ARG A 160 7.86 -2.86 -2.39
C ARG A 160 6.60 -2.67 -3.22
N LYS A 161 6.62 -3.06 -4.50
CA LYS A 161 5.43 -2.98 -5.36
C LYS A 161 4.31 -3.88 -4.84
N LEU A 162 4.61 -5.15 -4.54
CA LEU A 162 3.64 -6.09 -3.97
C LEU A 162 3.05 -5.60 -2.64
N ALA A 163 3.90 -5.05 -1.77
CA ALA A 163 3.46 -4.47 -0.52
C ALA A 163 2.48 -3.30 -0.75
N ARG A 164 2.82 -2.39 -1.68
CA ARG A 164 1.98 -1.23 -2.01
C ARG A 164 0.59 -1.62 -2.50
N ASP A 165 0.42 -2.80 -3.08
CA ASP A 165 -0.86 -3.22 -3.66
C ASP A 165 -1.76 -3.92 -2.62
N SER A 166 -1.21 -4.40 -1.50
CA SER A 166 -1.95 -5.29 -0.58
C SER A 166 -1.92 -4.87 0.89
N ILE A 167 -0.78 -4.39 1.40
CA ILE A 167 -0.57 -4.22 2.85
C ILE A 167 0.09 -2.89 3.20
N PHE A 168 -0.10 -2.45 4.45
CA PHE A 168 0.45 -1.19 4.93
C PHE A 168 0.76 -1.19 6.43
N TRP A 169 1.88 -0.60 6.80
CA TRP A 169 2.12 -0.07 8.15
C TRP A 169 3.18 1.05 8.06
N PRO A 170 3.24 1.96 9.04
CA PRO A 170 4.29 2.96 9.10
C PRO A 170 5.68 2.32 9.05
N GLY A 171 6.55 2.81 8.18
CA GLY A 171 7.92 2.29 8.04
C GLY A 171 8.09 0.99 7.25
N ILE A 172 7.03 0.44 6.63
CA ILE A 172 7.11 -0.82 5.85
C ILE A 172 8.23 -0.84 4.80
N ASN A 173 8.46 0.27 4.07
CA ASN A 173 9.49 0.33 3.04
C ASN A 173 10.92 0.17 3.62
N ALA A 174 11.17 0.77 4.79
CA ALA A 174 12.46 0.64 5.47
C ALA A 174 12.65 -0.80 5.96
N GLN A 175 11.61 -1.40 6.54
CA GLN A 175 11.64 -2.79 7.00
C GLN A 175 11.82 -3.79 5.85
N ILE A 176 11.18 -3.59 4.69
CA ILE A 176 11.41 -4.41 3.49
C ILE A 176 12.88 -4.33 3.06
N THR A 177 13.46 -3.13 3.07
CA THR A 177 14.85 -2.92 2.66
C THR A 177 15.82 -3.64 3.59
N ASP A 178 15.63 -3.45 4.90
CA ASP A 178 16.43 -4.13 5.94
C ASP A 178 16.27 -5.67 5.85
N PHE A 179 15.04 -6.15 5.70
CA PHE A 179 14.75 -7.58 5.59
C PHE A 179 15.44 -8.23 4.37
N ILE A 180 15.33 -7.61 3.19
CA ILE A 180 15.93 -8.15 1.96
C ILE A 180 17.45 -8.03 1.98
N SER A 181 18.00 -6.99 2.61
CA SER A 181 19.46 -6.83 2.75
C SER A 181 20.11 -7.97 3.55
N LYS A 182 19.33 -8.70 4.35
CA LYS A 182 19.76 -9.86 5.15
C LYS A 182 19.52 -11.21 4.45
N CYS A 183 18.94 -11.21 3.24
CA CYS A 183 18.67 -12.43 2.50
C CYS A 183 19.90 -12.91 1.71
N SER A 184 20.43 -14.09 2.05
CA SER A 184 21.59 -14.69 1.36
C SER A 184 21.34 -14.92 -0.14
N VAL A 185 20.20 -15.51 -0.50
CA VAL A 185 19.87 -15.83 -1.90
C VAL A 185 19.77 -14.58 -2.77
N TYR A 186 19.17 -13.51 -2.25
CA TYR A 186 19.14 -12.22 -2.95
C TYR A 186 20.54 -11.61 -3.08
N LEU A 187 21.37 -11.69 -2.03
CA LEU A 187 22.74 -11.17 -2.06
C LEU A 187 23.62 -11.91 -3.08
N GLU A 188 23.50 -13.23 -3.19
CA GLU A 188 24.23 -14.06 -4.16
C GLU A 188 23.77 -13.81 -5.60
N SER A 189 22.46 -13.63 -5.82
CA SER A 189 21.89 -13.38 -7.14
C SER A 189 22.01 -11.91 -7.59
N ARG A 190 22.35 -11.00 -6.67
CA ARG A 190 22.56 -9.59 -7.00
C ARG A 190 23.77 -9.48 -7.91
N ARG A 191 23.58 -8.86 -9.08
CA ARG A 191 24.69 -8.54 -10.00
C ARG A 191 25.73 -7.70 -9.25
N SER A 192 26.91 -8.28 -9.01
CA SER A 192 28.05 -7.64 -8.35
C SER A 192 29.02 -6.96 -9.33
N ASN A 193 28.78 -7.07 -10.64
CA ASN A 193 29.66 -6.43 -11.62
C ASN A 193 29.29 -4.96 -11.83
N THR A 194 29.90 -4.08 -11.03
CA THR A 194 30.27 -2.78 -11.57
C THR A 194 31.30 -3.07 -12.66
N LYS A 195 31.00 -2.75 -13.92
CA LYS A 195 32.04 -2.82 -14.96
C LYS A 195 33.17 -1.91 -14.49
N GLU A 196 34.34 -2.50 -14.30
CA GLU A 196 35.53 -1.69 -14.06
C GLU A 196 35.66 -0.70 -15.21
N PRO A 197 36.02 0.56 -14.93
CA PRO A 197 36.32 1.51 -16.00
C PRO A 197 37.36 0.88 -16.91
N MET A 198 37.14 1.01 -18.22
CA MET A 198 38.04 0.45 -19.22
C MET A 198 39.45 1.01 -18.96
N ALA A 199 40.39 0.11 -18.64
CA ALA A 199 41.78 0.52 -18.50
C ALA A 199 42.30 0.91 -19.89
N GLU A 200 42.78 2.14 -20.01
CA GLU A 200 43.47 2.60 -21.21
C GLU A 200 44.81 1.87 -21.30
N SER A 201 45.10 1.28 -22.46
CA SER A 201 46.43 0.75 -22.77
C SER A 201 47.31 1.90 -23.24
N GLU A 202 48.59 1.87 -22.87
CA GLU A 202 49.57 2.84 -23.36
C GLU A 202 49.67 2.80 -24.89
N THR A 203 49.71 3.98 -25.51
CA THR A 203 49.89 4.08 -26.96
C THR A 203 51.33 3.73 -27.35
N PRO A 204 51.57 2.77 -28.26
CA PRO A 204 52.91 2.43 -28.69
C PRO A 204 53.59 3.61 -29.39
N GLU A 205 54.84 3.90 -29.03
CA GLU A 205 55.61 5.05 -29.55
C GLU A 205 56.16 4.79 -30.97
N LEU A 206 56.23 3.52 -31.40
CA LEU A 206 56.83 3.10 -32.65
C LEU A 206 55.92 2.12 -33.43
N PRO A 207 55.99 2.12 -34.77
CA PRO A 207 55.35 1.08 -35.58
C PRO A 207 55.80 -0.32 -35.15
N TRP A 208 54.88 -1.29 -35.13
CA TRP A 208 55.12 -2.71 -34.78
C TRP A 208 55.50 -3.00 -33.31
N MET A 209 55.44 -2.01 -32.42
CA MET A 209 55.80 -2.18 -30.99
C MET A 209 54.76 -3.00 -30.20
N THR A 210 53.50 -3.03 -30.66
CA THR A 210 52.44 -3.87 -30.11
C THR A 210 51.60 -4.44 -31.25
N VAL A 211 51.34 -5.75 -31.22
CA VAL A 211 50.52 -6.46 -32.21
C VAL A 211 49.37 -7.12 -31.49
N GLY A 212 48.15 -6.65 -31.74
CA GLY A 212 46.93 -7.33 -31.33
C GLY A 212 46.56 -8.38 -32.37
N THR A 213 46.43 -9.64 -31.95
CA THR A 213 45.96 -10.73 -32.81
C THR A 213 44.69 -11.29 -32.19
N ASP A 214 43.64 -11.42 -32.99
CA ASP A 214 42.39 -12.06 -32.59
C ASP A 214 42.23 -13.37 -33.38
N ILE A 215 41.81 -14.43 -32.70
CA ILE A 215 41.67 -15.75 -33.31
C ILE A 215 40.19 -16.02 -33.51
N PHE A 216 39.74 -15.93 -34.76
CA PHE A 216 38.41 -16.37 -35.15
C PHE A 216 38.45 -17.84 -35.56
N ILE A 217 37.81 -18.70 -34.78
CA ILE A 217 37.56 -20.11 -35.15
C ILE A 217 36.12 -20.20 -35.66
N GLY A 218 35.96 -20.40 -36.96
CA GLY A 218 34.68 -20.66 -37.62
C GLY A 218 34.77 -21.93 -38.47
N THR A 219 33.70 -22.71 -38.51
CA THR A 219 33.59 -23.88 -39.41
C THR A 219 33.35 -23.40 -40.84
N ILE A 220 34.29 -23.67 -41.74
CA ILE A 220 34.12 -23.46 -43.18
C ILE A 220 33.26 -24.60 -43.72
N THR A 221 31.99 -24.34 -43.97
CA THR A 221 31.13 -25.24 -44.76
C THR A 221 31.38 -24.98 -46.24
N ILE A 222 31.97 -25.95 -46.93
CA ILE A 222 32.08 -25.98 -48.40
C ILE A 222 30.79 -26.64 -48.92
N THR A 223 29.96 -25.88 -49.63
CA THR A 223 28.82 -26.39 -50.43
C THR A 223 29.26 -26.74 -51.84
#